data_AF-A0A6A6N0H1-F1
#
_entry.id   AF-A0A6A6N0H1-F1
#
_cell.length_a   1.000
_cell.length_b   1.000
_cell.length_c   1.000
_cell.angle_alpha   90.00
_cell.angle_beta   90.00
_cell.angle_gamma   90.00
#
_symmetry.space_group_name_H-M   'P 1'
#
loop_
_entity.id
_entity.type
_entity.pdbx_description
1 polymer ?
#
loop_
_entity_poly.entity_id
_entity_poly.type
_entity_poly.pdbx_seq_one_letter_code
_entity_poly.pdbx_strand_id
1 'polypeptide(L)'
;MGDDDTVYFTDNLVSVLAKYDHHQMWYIGGNSESVEQDVMHTYGMAFGGGGFAISYPLAEKLVKILDGCLDRYYYFYGSDQRIWACISEIGVPLTREQGFHQFDIRGSAYGLLAAHPVAPLVSLHHLDYVDSLFPYKNQMDSLKSLNRAYQLDPPPVPLATASQGPANSIADIQNMEELECWTIHIQYPTMKSNPCELPVVFMLEQAEEVARVGP
;
A
#
# COMPACT_ATOMS: atom_id res chain seq x y z
N MET A 1 3.35 -0.63 3.20
CA MET A 1 4.29 -0.93 2.11
C MET A 1 3.67 -0.44 0.84
N GLY A 2 4.50 -0.07 -0.12
CA GLY A 2 4.11 0.36 -1.45
C GLY A 2 5.35 0.38 -2.32
N ASP A 3 5.16 0.19 -3.61
CA ASP A 3 6.23 0.28 -4.61
C ASP A 3 6.19 1.69 -5.25
N ASP A 4 7.31 2.15 -5.82
CA ASP A 4 7.53 3.55 -6.24
C ASP A 4 6.77 3.96 -7.52
N ASP A 5 6.24 2.97 -8.24
CA ASP A 5 5.37 3.10 -9.42
C ASP A 5 3.86 3.12 -9.07
N THR A 6 3.51 3.05 -7.78
CA THR A 6 2.12 2.93 -7.33
C THR A 6 1.46 4.28 -7.11
N VAL A 7 0.30 4.49 -7.73
CA VAL A 7 -0.51 5.70 -7.55
C VAL A 7 -1.48 5.51 -6.39
N TYR A 8 -1.33 6.31 -5.33
CA TYR A 8 -2.23 6.32 -4.17
C TYR A 8 -3.25 7.47 -4.20
N PHE A 9 -4.49 7.17 -3.83
CA PHE A 9 -5.55 8.14 -3.59
C PHE A 9 -5.62 8.41 -2.08
N THR A 10 -4.91 9.44 -1.63
CA THR A 10 -4.59 9.64 -0.21
C THR A 10 -5.81 9.86 0.68
N ASP A 11 -6.82 10.62 0.23
CA ASP A 11 -8.03 10.87 1.04
C ASP A 11 -8.85 9.58 1.19
N ASN A 12 -8.85 8.72 0.17
CA ASN A 12 -9.45 7.39 0.21
C ASN A 12 -8.70 6.46 1.16
N LEU A 13 -7.37 6.45 1.10
CA LEU A 13 -6.52 5.70 2.03
C LEU A 13 -6.81 6.09 3.48
N VAL A 14 -6.80 7.39 3.79
CA VAL A 14 -7.12 7.92 5.13
C VAL A 14 -8.54 7.54 5.55
N SER A 15 -9.53 7.74 4.67
CA SER A 15 -10.93 7.39 4.94
C SER A 15 -11.15 5.89 5.18
N VAL A 16 -10.36 5.04 4.51
CA VAL A 16 -10.39 3.58 4.71
C VAL A 16 -9.70 3.19 6.03
N LEU A 17 -8.52 3.72 6.33
CA LEU A 17 -7.81 3.39 7.57
C LEU A 17 -8.53 3.93 8.82
N ALA A 18 -9.24 5.05 8.72
CA ALA A 18 -10.05 5.62 9.79
C ALA A 18 -11.21 4.70 10.27
N LYS A 19 -11.54 3.64 9.52
CA LYS A 19 -12.51 2.61 9.94
C LYS A 19 -11.98 1.72 11.08
N TYR A 20 -10.68 1.72 11.33
CA TYR A 20 -9.99 0.75 12.19
C TYR A 20 -9.45 1.35 13.48
N ASP A 21 -9.71 0.67 14.60
CA ASP A 21 -9.11 1.00 15.90
C ASP A 21 -7.60 0.71 15.87
N HIS A 22 -6.80 1.77 15.84
CA HIS A 22 -5.34 1.72 15.74
C HIS A 22 -4.64 1.11 16.97
N HIS A 23 -5.35 0.96 18.09
CA HIS A 23 -4.85 0.24 19.27
C HIS A 23 -4.94 -1.30 19.13
N GLN A 24 -5.59 -1.81 18.08
CA GLN A 24 -5.67 -3.24 17.77
C GLN A 24 -4.63 -3.64 16.71
N MET A 25 -4.34 -4.94 16.59
CA MET A 25 -3.40 -5.45 15.59
C MET A 25 -4.09 -5.64 14.25
N TRP A 26 -3.73 -4.82 13.26
CA TRP A 26 -4.30 -4.84 11.92
C TRP A 26 -3.21 -5.02 10.87
N TYR A 27 -3.52 -5.83 9.85
CA TYR A 27 -2.79 -5.94 8.59
C TYR A 27 -3.84 -5.77 7.48
N ILE A 28 -3.78 -4.65 6.75
CA ILE A 28 -4.85 -4.17 5.86
C ILE A 28 -4.28 -3.95 4.46
N GLY A 29 -4.92 -4.51 3.43
CA GLY A 29 -4.51 -4.33 2.03
C GLY A 29 -5.31 -5.22 1.07
N GLY A 30 -4.82 -5.40 -0.15
CA GLY A 30 -5.46 -6.19 -1.21
C GLY A 30 -4.59 -7.35 -1.71
N ASN A 31 -5.21 -8.49 -2.03
CA ASN A 31 -4.58 -9.55 -2.81
C ASN A 31 -4.52 -9.17 -4.30
N SER A 32 -3.88 -9.97 -5.15
CA SER A 32 -3.77 -9.64 -6.58
C SER A 32 -5.08 -9.92 -7.33
N GLU A 33 -5.39 -9.11 -8.34
CA GLU A 33 -6.45 -9.44 -9.31
C GLU A 33 -6.05 -10.61 -10.23
N SER A 34 -4.76 -10.95 -10.26
CA SER A 34 -4.23 -12.09 -10.98
C SER A 34 -4.34 -13.37 -10.16
N VAL A 35 -5.21 -14.28 -10.60
CA VAL A 35 -5.33 -15.65 -10.07
C VAL A 35 -3.99 -16.40 -10.11
N GLU A 36 -3.14 -16.11 -11.10
CA GLU A 36 -1.81 -16.71 -11.19
C GLU A 36 -0.91 -16.25 -10.04
N GLN A 37 -0.91 -14.95 -9.72
CA GLN A 37 -0.13 -14.39 -8.62
C GLN A 37 -0.61 -14.90 -7.25
N ASP A 38 -1.93 -14.94 -7.03
CA ASP A 38 -2.53 -15.45 -5.79
C ASP A 38 -2.28 -16.96 -5.57
N VAL A 39 -2.21 -17.76 -6.64
CA VAL A 39 -1.87 -19.19 -6.57
C VAL A 39 -0.38 -19.41 -6.31
N MET A 40 0.49 -18.58 -6.88
CA MET A 40 1.95 -18.68 -6.70
C MET A 40 2.42 -18.17 -5.33
N HIS A 41 1.78 -17.13 -4.80
CA HIS A 41 2.15 -16.53 -3.53
C HIS A 41 1.22 -16.98 -2.41
N THR A 42 0.03 -16.36 -2.30
CA THR A 42 -1.11 -16.81 -1.47
C THR A 42 -2.25 -15.80 -1.60
N TYR A 43 -3.50 -16.29 -1.61
CA TYR A 43 -4.68 -15.44 -1.41
C TYR A 43 -4.69 -14.74 -0.03
N GLY A 44 -3.87 -15.18 0.93
CA GLY A 44 -3.85 -14.71 2.31
C GLY A 44 -3.01 -13.46 2.59
N MET A 45 -2.31 -12.91 1.58
CA MET A 45 -1.42 -11.75 1.72
C MET A 45 -1.98 -10.52 1.01
N ALA A 46 -1.59 -9.34 1.49
CA ALA A 46 -1.61 -8.14 0.69
C ALA A 46 -0.30 -8.04 -0.11
N PHE A 47 -0.40 -7.71 -1.40
CA PHE A 47 0.75 -7.55 -2.27
C PHE A 47 1.43 -6.18 -2.04
N GLY A 48 2.75 -6.15 -2.26
CA GLY A 48 3.60 -4.99 -1.98
C GLY A 48 3.24 -3.76 -2.79
N GLY A 49 3.14 -3.91 -4.11
CA GLY A 49 2.83 -2.85 -5.07
C GLY A 49 1.45 -2.23 -4.84
N GLY A 50 0.40 -3.05 -4.87
CA GLY A 50 -0.96 -2.62 -4.52
C GLY A 50 -1.05 -1.99 -3.13
N GLY A 51 -0.12 -2.33 -2.24
CA GLY A 51 0.11 -1.61 -0.99
C GLY A 51 -0.64 -2.19 0.20
N PHE A 52 -0.10 -1.93 1.38
CA PHE A 52 -0.72 -2.33 2.65
C PHE A 52 -0.32 -1.47 3.84
N ALA A 53 -1.20 -1.43 4.85
CA ALA A 53 -0.95 -0.83 6.15
C ALA A 53 -0.84 -1.92 7.23
N ILE A 54 -0.03 -1.64 8.26
CA ILE A 54 -0.05 -2.37 9.54
C ILE A 54 -0.22 -1.38 10.68
N SER A 55 -0.95 -1.76 11.73
CA SER A 55 -1.10 -0.91 12.90
C SER A 55 0.15 -0.90 13.77
N TYR A 56 0.32 0.16 14.57
CA TYR A 56 1.46 0.30 15.48
C TYR A 56 1.67 -0.93 16.41
N PRO A 57 0.64 -1.51 17.07
CA PRO A 57 0.82 -2.69 17.91
C PRO A 57 1.25 -3.95 17.15
N LEU A 58 0.93 -4.06 15.85
CA LEU A 58 1.45 -5.13 15.01
C LEU A 58 2.92 -4.87 14.64
N ALA A 59 3.26 -3.65 14.21
CA ALA A 59 4.64 -3.26 13.89
C ALA A 59 5.59 -3.47 15.09
N GLU A 60 5.15 -3.10 16.30
CA GLU A 60 5.89 -3.22 17.56
C GLU A 60 6.14 -4.67 18.00
N LYS A 61 5.33 -5.63 17.51
CA LYS A 61 5.61 -7.07 17.63
C LYS A 61 6.46 -7.60 16.48
N LEU A 62 6.17 -7.17 15.25
CA LEU A 62 6.85 -7.63 14.03
C LEU A 62 8.35 -7.37 14.10
N VAL A 63 8.77 -6.15 14.46
CA VAL A 63 10.20 -5.81 14.63
C VAL A 63 10.95 -6.76 15.57
N LYS A 64 10.31 -7.25 16.62
CA LYS A 64 10.95 -8.12 17.64
C LYS A 64 11.23 -9.54 17.13
N ILE A 65 10.60 -9.95 16.03
CA ILE A 65 10.81 -11.27 15.40
C ILE A 65 11.39 -11.19 13.98
N LEU A 66 11.46 -9.99 13.40
CA LEU A 66 11.63 -9.79 11.96
C LEU A 66 12.89 -10.45 11.42
N ASP A 67 14.07 -10.15 11.97
CA ASP A 67 15.35 -10.68 11.47
C ASP A 67 15.33 -12.22 11.37
N GLY A 68 15.05 -12.89 12.49
CA GLY A 68 14.98 -14.36 12.52
C GLY A 68 13.83 -14.94 11.71
N CYS A 69 12.76 -14.17 11.47
CA CYS A 69 11.67 -14.57 10.58
C CYS A 69 12.07 -14.48 9.10
N LEU A 70 12.77 -13.41 8.69
CA LEU A 70 13.33 -13.29 7.34
C LEU A 70 14.35 -14.41 7.07
N ASP A 71 15.15 -14.81 8.06
CA ASP A 71 16.01 -16.00 7.98
C ASP A 71 15.21 -17.29 7.77
N ARG A 72 14.02 -17.43 8.39
CA ARG A 72 13.15 -18.62 8.20
C ARG A 72 12.47 -18.66 6.85
N TYR A 73 12.10 -17.51 6.28
CA TYR A 73 11.38 -17.39 5.01
C TYR A 73 12.22 -16.80 3.88
N TYR A 74 13.55 -16.95 3.95
CA TYR A 74 14.49 -16.42 2.95
C TYR A 74 14.21 -16.90 1.50
N TYR A 75 13.52 -18.02 1.34
CA TYR A 75 13.15 -18.64 0.07
C TYR A 75 11.80 -18.17 -0.49
N PHE A 76 11.03 -17.35 0.25
CA PHE A 76 9.84 -16.68 -0.28
C PHE A 76 10.24 -15.54 -1.23
N TYR A 77 9.43 -15.38 -2.28
CA TYR A 77 9.63 -14.40 -3.34
C TYR A 77 8.95 -13.08 -2.96
N GLY A 78 9.58 -11.95 -3.30
CA GLY A 78 9.09 -10.63 -2.87
C GLY A 78 9.35 -10.34 -1.38
N SER A 79 9.26 -9.06 -1.03
CA SER A 79 9.40 -8.58 0.34
C SER A 79 8.08 -8.69 1.12
N ASP A 80 6.97 -8.49 0.43
CA ASP A 80 5.59 -8.63 0.86
C ASP A 80 5.23 -10.06 1.30
N GLN A 81 5.58 -11.10 0.53
CA GLN A 81 5.33 -12.50 0.93
C GLN A 81 6.07 -12.86 2.22
N ARG A 82 7.28 -12.32 2.42
CA ARG A 82 8.08 -12.51 3.64
C ARG A 82 7.45 -11.79 4.83
N ILE A 83 7.02 -10.54 4.67
CA ILE A 83 6.32 -9.79 5.73
C ILE A 83 4.98 -10.47 6.08
N TRP A 84 4.22 -10.95 5.09
CA TRP A 84 3.01 -11.75 5.33
C TRP A 84 3.30 -12.99 6.18
N ALA A 85 4.39 -13.72 5.89
CA ALA A 85 4.79 -14.89 6.65
C ALA A 85 5.07 -14.54 8.12
N CYS A 86 5.80 -13.46 8.37
CA CYS A 86 6.09 -12.98 9.72
C CYS A 86 4.85 -12.48 10.48
N ILE A 87 3.94 -11.79 9.80
CA ILE A 87 2.66 -11.38 10.38
C ILE A 87 1.77 -12.60 10.69
N SER A 88 1.87 -13.66 9.87
CA SER A 88 1.17 -14.93 10.08
C SER A 88 1.71 -15.70 11.30
N GLU A 89 3.01 -15.65 11.60
CA GLU A 89 3.56 -16.19 12.85
C GLU A 89 3.02 -15.48 14.11
N ILE A 90 2.74 -14.17 14.01
CA ILE A 90 2.10 -13.39 15.09
C ILE A 90 0.61 -13.76 15.25
N GLY A 91 0.03 -14.42 14.24
CA GLY A 91 -1.36 -14.88 14.22
C GLY A 91 -2.36 -13.80 13.78
N VAL A 92 -1.92 -12.77 13.05
CA VAL A 92 -2.81 -11.71 12.55
C VAL A 92 -3.15 -11.97 11.07
N PRO A 93 -4.43 -12.19 10.71
CA PRO A 93 -4.82 -12.42 9.32
C PRO A 93 -4.90 -11.11 8.52
N LEU A 94 -4.85 -11.24 7.20
CA LEU A 94 -5.15 -10.13 6.29
C LEU A 94 -6.60 -9.67 6.44
N THR A 95 -6.76 -8.37 6.65
CA THR A 95 -8.01 -7.64 6.53
C THR A 95 -8.09 -7.05 5.13
N ARG A 96 -8.92 -7.66 4.26
CA ARG A 96 -8.98 -7.27 2.85
C ARG A 96 -9.78 -5.98 2.64
N GLU A 97 -9.17 -5.04 1.93
CA GLU A 97 -9.80 -3.81 1.44
C GLU A 97 -9.78 -3.81 -0.09
N GLN A 98 -10.96 -3.68 -0.72
CA GLN A 98 -11.13 -3.92 -2.15
C GLN A 98 -10.60 -2.83 -3.07
N GLY A 99 -10.15 -1.69 -2.52
CA GLY A 99 -9.58 -0.58 -3.28
C GLY A 99 -8.06 -0.58 -3.39
N PHE A 100 -7.37 -1.54 -2.74
CA PHE A 100 -5.93 -1.73 -2.92
C PHE A 100 -5.71 -2.66 -4.11
N HIS A 101 -5.00 -2.19 -5.13
CA HIS A 101 -4.92 -2.89 -6.42
C HIS A 101 -3.49 -3.13 -6.89
N GLN A 102 -3.13 -4.41 -7.00
CA GLN A 102 -1.84 -4.87 -7.51
C GLN A 102 -1.76 -4.78 -9.04
N PHE A 103 -2.87 -4.95 -9.76
CA PHE A 103 -2.93 -4.72 -11.21
C PHE A 103 -1.98 -5.56 -12.07
N ASP A 104 -1.57 -6.75 -11.60
CA ASP A 104 -0.78 -7.76 -12.36
C ASP A 104 -1.60 -8.46 -13.48
N ILE A 105 -2.43 -7.70 -14.19
CA ILE A 105 -3.25 -8.08 -15.32
C ILE A 105 -2.63 -7.55 -16.63
N ARG A 106 -3.17 -7.95 -17.78
CA ARG A 106 -2.65 -7.55 -19.10
C ARG A 106 -3.77 -7.09 -20.02
N GLY A 107 -3.44 -6.15 -20.92
CA GLY A 107 -4.41 -5.52 -21.81
C GLY A 107 -5.30 -4.52 -21.08
N SER A 108 -6.57 -4.44 -21.45
CA SER A 108 -7.46 -3.39 -20.95
C SER A 108 -7.98 -3.61 -19.53
N ALA A 109 -7.55 -2.76 -18.61
CA ALA A 109 -8.09 -2.68 -17.25
C ALA A 109 -9.55 -2.15 -17.17
N TYR A 110 -10.17 -1.77 -18.30
CA TYR A 110 -11.52 -1.20 -18.31
C TYR A 110 -12.56 -2.10 -17.65
N GLY A 111 -12.51 -3.43 -17.90
CA GLY A 111 -13.47 -4.36 -17.31
C GLY A 111 -13.36 -4.43 -15.78
N LEU A 112 -12.15 -4.36 -15.24
CA LEU A 112 -11.88 -4.35 -13.80
C LEU A 112 -12.36 -3.04 -13.16
N LEU A 113 -11.98 -1.90 -13.73
CA LEU A 113 -12.36 -0.58 -13.22
C LEU A 113 -13.86 -0.28 -13.35
N ALA A 114 -14.50 -0.71 -14.44
CA ALA A 114 -15.95 -0.54 -14.63
C ALA A 114 -16.79 -1.49 -13.76
N ALA A 115 -16.21 -2.61 -13.32
CA ALA A 115 -16.81 -3.53 -12.35
C ALA A 115 -16.31 -3.31 -10.91
N HIS A 116 -15.54 -2.23 -10.67
CA HIS A 116 -15.01 -1.93 -9.35
C HIS A 116 -16.15 -1.84 -8.32
N PRO A 117 -16.02 -2.48 -7.13
CA PRO A 117 -17.04 -2.42 -6.10
C PRO A 117 -17.41 -1.00 -5.68
N VAL A 118 -18.51 -0.84 -4.93
CA VAL A 118 -18.84 0.42 -4.25
C VAL A 118 -17.95 0.55 -3.00
N ALA A 119 -16.66 0.75 -3.25
CA ALA A 119 -15.59 0.94 -2.28
C ALA A 119 -14.70 2.12 -2.76
N PRO A 120 -14.03 2.85 -1.85
CA PRO A 120 -13.05 3.86 -2.26
C PRO A 120 -11.89 3.20 -3.01
N LEU A 121 -11.53 3.73 -4.16
CA LEU A 121 -10.31 3.36 -4.89
C LEU A 121 -9.09 3.87 -4.10
N VAL A 122 -8.24 3.00 -3.57
CA VAL A 122 -7.15 3.40 -2.65
C VAL A 122 -5.81 3.50 -3.36
N SER A 123 -5.48 2.54 -4.23
CA SER A 123 -4.21 2.50 -4.96
C SER A 123 -4.38 1.89 -6.35
N LEU A 124 -3.41 2.12 -7.24
CA LEU A 124 -3.26 1.46 -8.52
C LEU A 124 -1.76 1.28 -8.82
N HIS A 125 -1.29 0.03 -8.90
CA HIS A 125 0.08 -0.35 -9.25
C HIS A 125 0.21 -0.73 -10.74
N HIS A 126 1.43 -0.87 -11.27
CA HIS A 126 1.74 -1.37 -12.63
C HIS A 126 0.90 -0.79 -13.80
N LEU A 127 0.51 0.49 -13.72
CA LEU A 127 -0.38 1.15 -14.70
C LEU A 127 0.23 1.37 -16.09
N ASP A 128 1.54 1.18 -16.24
CA ASP A 128 2.28 1.18 -17.49
C ASP A 128 2.26 -0.19 -18.22
N TYR A 129 2.02 -1.29 -17.50
CA TYR A 129 1.91 -2.66 -18.04
C TYR A 129 0.54 -2.97 -18.69
N VAL A 130 -0.47 -2.13 -18.45
CA VAL A 130 -1.82 -2.26 -19.01
C VAL A 130 -2.05 -1.34 -20.21
N ASP A 131 -3.10 -1.62 -20.99
CA ASP A 131 -3.57 -0.68 -22.01
C ASP A 131 -4.02 0.63 -21.33
N SER A 132 -3.74 1.75 -21.99
CA SER A 132 -4.17 3.08 -21.54
C SER A 132 -5.67 3.15 -21.21
N LEU A 133 -5.99 3.66 -20.02
CA LEU A 133 -7.35 3.67 -19.46
C LEU A 133 -8.37 4.45 -20.32
N PHE A 134 -7.90 5.42 -21.12
CA PHE A 134 -8.74 6.21 -22.00
C PHE A 134 -8.28 6.07 -23.48
N PRO A 135 -9.23 5.95 -24.43
CA PRO A 135 -8.92 5.94 -25.85
C PRO A 135 -8.10 7.18 -26.28
N TYR A 136 -7.15 6.96 -27.19
CA TYR A 136 -6.30 8.00 -27.79
C TYR A 136 -5.36 8.76 -26.82
N LYS A 137 -5.15 8.24 -25.60
CA LYS A 137 -4.13 8.73 -24.66
C LYS A 137 -3.06 7.66 -24.44
N ASN A 138 -1.85 8.07 -24.06
CA ASN A 138 -0.88 7.17 -23.42
C ASN A 138 -1.26 6.96 -21.94
N GLN A 139 -0.60 6.02 -21.27
CA GLN A 139 -0.84 5.68 -19.87
C GLN A 139 -0.74 6.93 -18.96
N MET A 140 0.34 7.71 -19.06
CA MET A 140 0.54 8.91 -18.23
C MET A 140 -0.55 9.96 -18.38
N ASP A 141 -1.01 10.24 -19.60
CA ASP A 141 -2.09 11.19 -19.85
C ASP A 141 -3.47 10.64 -19.46
N SER A 142 -3.64 9.31 -19.48
CA SER A 142 -4.78 8.64 -18.87
C SER A 142 -4.80 8.80 -17.35
N LEU A 143 -3.66 8.61 -16.67
CA LEU A 143 -3.55 8.80 -15.21
C LEU A 143 -3.80 10.25 -14.78
N LYS A 144 -3.24 11.23 -15.50
CA LYS A 144 -3.57 12.66 -15.29
C LYS A 144 -5.07 12.94 -15.42
N SER A 145 -5.74 12.23 -16.34
CA SER A 145 -7.17 12.38 -16.58
C SER A 145 -8.02 11.74 -15.47
N LEU A 146 -7.61 10.56 -14.98
CA LEU A 146 -8.22 9.89 -13.84
C LEU A 146 -8.08 10.70 -12.56
N ASN A 147 -6.87 11.18 -12.25
CA ASN A 147 -6.61 12.02 -11.09
C ASN A 147 -7.42 13.34 -11.15
N ARG A 148 -7.51 13.97 -12.33
CA ARG A 148 -8.36 15.15 -12.50
C ARG A 148 -9.85 14.86 -12.28
N ALA A 149 -10.34 13.68 -12.65
CA ALA A 149 -11.72 13.30 -12.38
C ALA A 149 -11.95 13.11 -10.86
N TYR A 150 -11.03 12.42 -10.18
CA TYR A 150 -11.03 12.26 -8.72
C TYR A 150 -11.02 13.60 -7.98
N GLN A 151 -10.19 14.56 -8.40
CA GLN A 151 -10.13 15.91 -7.81
C GLN A 151 -11.42 16.74 -8.00
N LEU A 152 -12.25 16.42 -8.99
CA LEU A 152 -13.50 17.14 -9.26
C LEU A 152 -14.71 16.55 -8.52
N ASP A 153 -14.64 15.28 -8.15
CA ASP A 153 -15.69 14.54 -7.42
C ASP A 153 -15.03 13.58 -6.41
N PRO A 154 -14.33 14.10 -5.38
CA PRO A 154 -13.74 13.27 -4.34
C PRO A 154 -14.86 12.60 -3.54
N PRO A 155 -14.72 11.31 -3.18
CA PRO A 155 -15.77 10.63 -2.43
C PRO A 155 -15.92 11.24 -1.03
N PRO A 156 -17.08 11.04 -0.36
CA PRO A 156 -17.36 11.69 0.91
C PRO A 156 -16.35 11.30 2.00
N VAL A 157 -15.47 12.24 2.35
CA VAL A 157 -14.57 12.12 3.50
C VAL A 157 -15.44 11.94 4.76
N PRO A 158 -15.21 10.91 5.60
CA PRO A 158 -15.93 10.74 6.86
C PRO A 158 -15.84 12.00 7.72
N LEU A 159 -16.97 12.43 8.28
CA LEU A 159 -17.14 13.76 8.88
C LEU A 159 -16.44 13.97 10.25
N ALA A 160 -15.31 13.29 10.49
CA ALA A 160 -14.56 13.30 11.74
C ALA A 160 -13.50 14.43 11.81
N THR A 161 -12.97 14.90 10.68
CA THR A 161 -11.93 15.95 10.61
C THR A 161 -12.20 16.96 9.49
N ALA A 162 -13.34 17.66 9.58
CA ALA A 162 -13.72 18.70 8.62
C ALA A 162 -12.95 20.02 8.83
N SER A 163 -11.62 20.01 8.69
CA SER A 163 -10.79 21.22 8.68
C SER A 163 -9.45 21.06 7.97
N GLN A 164 -9.44 21.15 6.63
CA GLN A 164 -8.57 22.04 5.83
C GLN A 164 -8.80 21.86 4.31
N GLY A 165 -8.28 22.80 3.51
CA GLY A 165 -8.59 22.93 2.08
C GLY A 165 -7.79 22.01 1.14
N PRO A 166 -7.99 22.14 -0.19
CA PRO A 166 -7.43 21.19 -1.17
C PRO A 166 -5.92 21.34 -1.36
N ALA A 167 -5.16 20.32 -0.97
CA ALA A 167 -3.74 20.19 -1.28
C ALA A 167 -3.52 19.99 -2.79
N ASN A 168 -2.57 20.71 -3.39
CA ASN A 168 -2.43 20.82 -4.84
C ASN A 168 -0.96 20.67 -5.27
N SER A 169 -0.37 19.48 -5.07
CA SER A 169 0.72 18.87 -5.88
C SER A 169 1.49 17.84 -5.05
N ILE A 170 2.36 17.08 -5.73
CA ILE A 170 3.28 16.09 -5.16
C ILE A 170 4.28 16.71 -4.13
N ALA A 171 4.36 18.04 -4.03
CA ALA A 171 5.24 18.72 -3.07
C ALA A 171 4.59 18.98 -1.69
N ASP A 172 3.27 18.86 -1.53
CA ASP A 172 2.55 19.30 -0.33
C ASP A 172 2.46 18.21 0.79
N ILE A 173 3.23 17.13 0.68
CA ILE A 173 3.20 15.94 1.57
C ILE A 173 3.64 16.27 3.03
N GLN A 174 4.10 17.49 3.34
CA GLN A 174 4.77 17.82 4.60
C GLN A 174 3.88 18.30 5.76
N ASN A 175 2.57 18.56 5.57
CA ASN A 175 1.69 19.05 6.65
C ASN A 175 0.47 18.13 6.89
N MET A 176 0.64 17.10 7.74
CA MET A 176 -0.45 16.27 8.27
C MET A 176 -0.30 16.03 9.79
N GLU A 177 -0.57 17.07 10.59
CA GLU A 177 -0.41 17.04 12.06
C GLU A 177 -1.51 16.26 12.82
N GLU A 178 -2.51 15.64 12.15
CA GLU A 178 -3.62 14.92 12.81
C GLU A 178 -3.66 13.40 12.54
N LEU A 179 -2.63 12.81 11.91
CA LEU A 179 -2.58 11.38 11.53
C LEU A 179 -1.43 10.57 12.18
N GLU A 180 -0.88 11.05 13.30
CA GLU A 180 0.39 10.61 13.89
C GLU A 180 0.48 9.13 14.34
N CYS A 181 -0.63 8.37 14.34
CA CYS A 181 -0.63 6.93 14.65
C CYS A 181 -0.63 6.00 13.41
N TRP A 182 -0.77 6.53 12.19
CA TRP A 182 -0.80 5.75 10.94
C TRP A 182 0.21 6.26 9.91
N THR A 183 1.49 6.14 10.24
CA THR A 183 2.62 6.48 9.38
C THR A 183 3.76 5.49 9.71
N ILE A 184 4.55 5.00 8.74
CA ILE A 184 4.98 3.59 8.72
C ILE A 184 6.33 3.21 7.99
N HIS A 185 7.43 3.99 8.12
CA HIS A 185 8.77 3.86 7.46
C HIS A 185 9.62 2.69 7.91
N ILE A 186 10.66 2.45 7.11
CA ILE A 186 11.87 1.75 7.55
C ILE A 186 13.13 2.55 7.18
N GLN A 187 13.81 3.09 8.20
CA GLN A 187 15.25 3.34 8.20
C GLN A 187 15.74 3.36 9.67
N TYR A 188 16.62 2.43 10.05
CA TYR A 188 17.21 2.35 11.38
C TYR A 188 18.58 3.05 11.43
N PRO A 189 19.10 3.50 12.60
CA PRO A 189 18.47 3.65 13.94
C PRO A 189 18.55 5.12 14.46
N THR A 190 17.69 5.57 15.39
CA THR A 190 17.89 5.41 16.85
C THR A 190 16.71 6.04 17.63
N MET A 191 16.20 5.37 18.68
CA MET A 191 15.06 5.85 19.49
C MET A 191 15.48 6.59 20.76
N LYS A 192 14.97 7.82 21.00
CA LYS A 192 14.77 8.45 22.35
C LYS A 192 13.74 9.60 22.36
N SER A 193 12.45 9.33 22.15
CA SER A 193 11.33 10.21 22.57
C SER A 193 9.97 9.49 22.44
N ASN A 194 8.87 10.17 22.78
CA ASN A 194 7.52 9.61 22.93
C ASN A 194 6.91 9.13 21.59
N PRO A 195 6.25 7.96 21.49
CA PRO A 195 5.94 7.34 20.18
C PRO A 195 4.80 7.97 19.38
N CYS A 196 4.05 8.93 19.94
CA CYS A 196 2.94 9.59 19.24
C CYS A 196 3.34 10.93 18.60
N GLU A 197 4.60 11.37 18.69
CA GLU A 197 5.04 12.71 18.27
C GLU A 197 6.02 12.69 17.06
N LEU A 198 6.20 11.56 16.37
CA LEU A 198 7.10 11.46 15.20
C LEU A 198 6.61 10.48 14.11
N PRO A 199 6.57 10.89 12.83
CA PRO A 199 6.01 10.11 11.72
C PRO A 199 7.05 9.22 11.02
N VAL A 200 6.55 8.37 10.14
CA VAL A 200 7.25 7.26 9.48
C VAL A 200 6.54 7.08 8.09
N VAL A 201 7.12 6.62 6.96
CA VAL A 201 6.42 6.31 5.67
C VAL A 201 7.01 5.06 4.97
N PHE A 202 6.23 3.98 4.78
CA PHE A 202 6.75 2.68 4.28
C PHE A 202 7.32 2.77 2.87
N MET A 203 8.50 2.15 2.65
CA MET A 203 8.98 1.64 1.37
C MET A 203 9.91 0.44 1.67
N LEU A 204 9.88 -0.63 0.87
CA LEU A 204 10.94 -1.63 0.82
C LEU A 204 11.43 -1.72 -0.62
N GLU A 205 12.53 -1.04 -0.94
CA GLU A 205 13.20 -1.22 -2.23
C GLU A 205 13.61 -2.69 -2.42
N GLN A 206 13.45 -3.18 -3.65
CA GLN A 206 13.89 -4.52 -4.01
C GLN A 206 15.41 -4.63 -3.89
N ALA A 207 15.90 -5.69 -3.23
CA ALA A 207 17.31 -6.02 -3.24
C ALA A 207 17.67 -6.67 -4.59
N GLU A 208 18.16 -5.87 -5.55
CA GLU A 208 18.71 -6.42 -6.79
C GLU A 208 19.91 -7.35 -6.52
N GLU A 209 19.83 -8.55 -7.06
CA GLU A 209 20.84 -9.60 -6.93
C GLU A 209 22.03 -9.32 -7.85
N VAL A 210 23.09 -8.69 -7.34
CA VAL A 210 24.38 -8.58 -8.05
C VAL A 210 25.16 -9.89 -7.96
N ALA A 211 24.66 -10.92 -8.64
CA ALA A 211 25.46 -12.07 -9.01
C ALA A 211 26.28 -11.76 -10.27
N ARG A 212 27.62 -11.69 -10.16
CA ARG A 212 28.58 -12.27 -11.12
C ARG A 212 30.06 -12.04 -10.76
N VAL A 213 30.74 -13.16 -10.49
CA VAL A 213 32.11 -13.55 -10.92
C VAL A 213 33.31 -12.75 -10.37
N GLY A 214 34.31 -13.49 -9.86
CA GLY A 214 35.63 -12.99 -9.46
C GLY A 214 36.54 -12.59 -10.65
N PRO A 215 37.88 -12.67 -10.51
CA PRO A 215 38.61 -13.74 -9.82
C PRO A 215 39.17 -13.39 -8.43
#